data_AF-A0A8J2L6J6-F1
#
_entry.id   AF-A0A8J2L6J6-F1
#
_cell.length_a   1.000
_cell.length_b   1.000
_cell.length_c   1.000
_cell.angle_alpha   90.00
_cell.angle_beta   90.00
_cell.angle_gamma   90.00
#
_symmetry.space_group_name_H-M   'P 1'
#
loop_
_entity.id
_entity.type
_entity.pdbx_description
1 polymer ?
#
loop_
_entity_poly.entity_id
_entity_poly.type
_entity_poly.pdbx_seq_one_letter_code
_entity_poly.pdbx_strand_id
1 'polypeptide(L)'
;TKKGVNDTLELWISYKRGPFLQALFPTHKRIKNYHIADVFDGQMFVCVTHENSISDLYVGSRSQSPSSMENPRFSLSLSGIVFFKPNMTWSDSWIE
;
A
#
# COMPACT_ATOMS: atom_id res chain seq x y z
N THR A 1 -4.11 -3.24 -8.80
CA THR A 1 -2.90 -3.92 -8.28
C THR A 1 -2.44 -4.95 -9.31
N LYS A 2 -1.16 -5.35 -9.28
CA LYS A 2 -0.58 -6.35 -10.19
C LYS A 2 0.22 -7.37 -9.37
N LYS A 3 0.23 -8.63 -9.78
CA LYS A 3 1.13 -9.65 -9.18
C LYS A 3 2.55 -9.44 -9.71
N GLY A 4 3.48 -9.18 -8.81
CA GLY A 4 4.90 -8.99 -9.07
C GLY A 4 5.72 -10.25 -8.85
N VAL A 5 7.03 -10.07 -8.68
CA VAL A 5 8.01 -11.14 -8.45
C VAL A 5 7.77 -11.80 -7.08
N ASN A 6 8.04 -13.11 -6.97
CA ASN A 6 7.86 -13.89 -5.73
C ASN A 6 6.43 -13.81 -5.14
N ASP A 7 5.42 -13.66 -6.00
CA ASP A 7 4.01 -13.59 -5.60
C ASP A 7 3.72 -12.40 -4.67
N THR A 8 4.55 -11.35 -4.70
CA THR A 8 4.28 -10.09 -4.01
C THR A 8 3.28 -9.25 -4.81
N LEU A 9 2.41 -8.50 -4.15
CA LEU A 9 1.46 -7.61 -4.80
C LEU A 9 2.09 -6.23 -5.01
N GLU A 10 1.90 -5.66 -6.18
CA GLU A 10 2.33 -4.31 -6.54
C GLU A 10 1.12 -3.36 -6.61
N LEU A 11 1.27 -2.17 -6.04
CA LEU A 11 0.32 -1.08 -6.17
C LEU A 11 0.71 -0.18 -7.34
N TRP A 12 -0.25 0.09 -8.22
CA TRP A 12 -0.10 0.96 -9.38
C TRP A 12 -1.11 2.10 -9.26
N ILE A 13 -0.65 3.34 -9.38
CA ILE A 13 -1.44 4.54 -9.11
C ILE A 13 -1.48 5.39 -10.39
N SER A 14 -2.67 5.81 -10.79
CA SER A 14 -2.87 6.85 -11.80
C SER A 14 -3.38 8.10 -11.11
N TYR A 15 -2.73 9.23 -11.37
CA TYR A 15 -3.13 10.53 -10.86
C TYR A 15 -3.71 11.39 -11.98
N LYS A 16 -4.87 12.01 -11.75
CA LYS A 16 -5.58 12.84 -12.75
C LYS A 16 -5.71 12.17 -14.13
N ARG A 17 -5.96 10.85 -14.14
CA ARG A 17 -6.07 10.03 -15.36
C ARG A 17 -4.80 10.01 -16.22
N GLY A 18 -3.64 10.29 -15.61
CA GLY A 18 -2.33 10.09 -16.23
C GLY A 18 -1.94 8.61 -16.32
N PRO A 19 -0.72 8.32 -16.80
CA PRO A 19 -0.21 6.95 -16.83
C PRO A 19 -0.15 6.34 -15.43
N PHE A 20 -0.32 5.02 -15.36
CA PHE A 20 -0.13 4.28 -14.11
C PHE A 20 1.35 4.18 -13.79
N LEU A 21 1.73 4.53 -12.57
CA LEU A 21 3.08 4.38 -12.04
C LEU A 21 3.07 3.40 -10.87
N GLN A 22 4.09 2.54 -10.81
CA GLN A 22 4.27 1.62 -9.70
C GLN A 22 4.66 2.39 -8.44
N ALA A 23 3.94 2.18 -7.35
CA ALA A 23 4.27 2.74 -6.04
C ALA A 23 5.41 1.94 -5.38
N LEU A 24 6.33 2.64 -4.71
CA LEU A 24 7.49 2.08 -4.05
C LEU A 24 7.34 2.14 -2.53
N PHE A 25 7.49 0.99 -1.87
CA PHE A 25 7.41 0.84 -0.42
C PHE A 25 8.76 0.37 0.14
N PRO A 26 9.28 0.99 1.22
CA PRO A 26 10.56 0.62 1.83
C PRO A 26 10.38 -0.59 2.75
N THR A 27 10.14 -1.77 2.16
CA THR A 27 9.95 -3.02 2.90
C THR A 27 10.57 -4.20 2.17
N HIS A 28 11.16 -5.11 2.94
CA HIS A 28 11.67 -6.39 2.44
C HIS A 28 10.66 -7.53 2.65
N LYS A 29 9.58 -7.26 3.40
CA LYS A 29 8.52 -8.24 3.66
C LYS A 29 7.67 -8.40 2.40
N ARG A 30 7.24 -9.63 2.11
CA ARG A 30 6.29 -9.91 1.03
C ARG A 30 4.99 -9.11 1.28
N ILE A 31 4.41 -8.54 0.25
CA ILE A 31 3.16 -7.77 0.34
C ILE A 31 2.03 -8.63 -0.22
N LYS A 32 1.01 -8.89 0.60
CA LYS A 32 -0.17 -9.68 0.22
C LYS A 32 -1.37 -8.81 -0.18
N ASN A 33 -1.48 -7.62 0.38
CA ASN A 33 -2.63 -6.75 0.14
C ASN A 33 -2.31 -5.27 0.37
N TYR A 34 -3.07 -4.42 -0.32
CA TYR A 34 -3.14 -3.00 -0.06
C TYR A 34 -4.59 -2.62 0.26
N HIS A 35 -4.76 -1.70 1.19
CA HIS A 35 -6.02 -1.01 1.44
C HIS A 35 -5.75 0.49 1.50
N ILE A 36 -6.47 1.26 0.69
CA ILE A 36 -6.38 2.72 0.71
C ILE A 36 -7.25 3.19 1.88
N ALA A 37 -6.59 3.61 2.96
CA ALA A 37 -7.28 4.07 4.18
C ALA A 37 -7.87 5.46 3.97
N ASP A 38 -7.11 6.36 3.33
CA ASP A 38 -7.57 7.70 3.00
C ASP A 38 -6.73 8.34 1.88
N VAL A 39 -7.32 9.32 1.19
CA VAL A 39 -6.65 10.18 0.21
C VAL A 39 -7.10 11.62 0.43
N PHE A 40 -6.17 12.46 0.90
CA PHE A 40 -6.45 13.86 1.21
C PHE A 40 -5.32 14.76 0.74
N ASP A 41 -5.66 15.85 0.04
CA ASP A 41 -4.73 16.89 -0.42
C ASP A 41 -3.44 16.38 -1.10
N GLY A 42 -3.56 15.35 -1.94
CA GLY A 42 -2.41 14.76 -2.65
C GLY A 42 -1.51 13.87 -1.78
N GLN A 43 -1.86 13.67 -0.52
CA GLN A 43 -1.33 12.66 0.37
C GLN A 43 -2.22 11.42 0.36
N MET A 44 -1.61 10.24 0.47
CA MET A 44 -2.30 8.95 0.48
C MET A 44 -1.86 8.13 1.69
N PHE A 45 -2.83 7.59 2.41
CA PHE A 45 -2.64 6.64 3.49
C PHE A 45 -2.97 5.24 2.99
N VAL A 46 -1.99 4.34 3.05
CA VAL A 46 -2.12 2.99 2.52
C VAL A 46 -1.74 2.00 3.60
N CYS A 47 -2.70 1.17 3.98
CA CYS A 47 -2.46 0.00 4.80
C CYS A 47 -1.91 -1.13 3.92
N VAL A 48 -0.74 -1.65 4.29
CA VAL A 48 -0.04 -2.73 3.60
C VAL A 48 -0.02 -3.95 4.50
N THR A 49 -0.59 -5.05 4.03
CA THR A 49 -0.58 -6.33 4.76
C THR A 49 0.54 -7.21 4.26
N HIS A 50 1.36 -7.71 5.19
CA HIS A 50 2.51 -8.57 4.90
C HIS A 50 2.22 -10.04 5.22
N GLU A 51 1.84 -10.30 6.46
CA GLU A 51 1.47 -11.62 6.99
C GLU A 51 0.04 -11.61 7.50
N ASN A 52 -0.48 -12.76 7.94
CA ASN A 52 -1.91 -12.95 8.24
C ASN A 52 -2.44 -12.04 9.37
N SER A 53 -1.59 -11.36 10.14
CA SER A 53 -2.00 -10.43 11.20
C SER A 53 -1.18 -9.15 11.26
N ILE A 54 -0.17 -8.99 10.40
CA ILE A 54 0.74 -7.84 10.44
C ILE A 54 0.44 -6.93 9.26
N SER A 55 -0.14 -5.77 9.58
CA SER A 55 -0.33 -4.68 8.63
C SER A 55 0.37 -3.42 9.13
N ASP A 56 0.94 -2.68 8.19
CA ASP A 56 1.67 -1.45 8.45
C ASP A 56 1.01 -0.31 7.65
N LEU A 57 0.91 0.88 8.25
CA LEU A 57 0.38 2.08 7.61
C LEU A 57 1.52 2.87 6.96
N TYR A 58 1.37 3.15 5.68
CA TYR A 58 2.30 3.93 4.89
C TYR A 58 1.66 5.24 4.43
N VAL A 59 2.47 6.30 4.39
CA VAL A 59 2.08 7.61 3.86
C VAL A 59 2.92 7.91 2.62
N GLY A 60 2.24 8.30 1.55
CA GLY A 60 2.87 8.77 0.33
C GLY A 60 2.37 10.17 0.03
N SER A 61 3.25 11.04 -0.45
CA SER A 61 2.86 12.30 -1.06
C SER A 61 3.24 12.28 -2.53
N ARG A 62 2.49 12.99 -3.36
CA ARG A 62 2.90 13.18 -4.75
C ARG A 62 4.15 14.06 -4.78
N SER A 63 5.19 13.63 -5.49
CA SER A 63 6.21 14.56 -5.97
C SER A 63 5.49 15.61 -6.83
N GLN A 64 5.55 16.88 -6.44
CA GLN A 64 4.71 17.93 -7.01
C GLN A 64 4.98 18.18 -8.49
N SER A 65 6.04 17.63 -9.06
CA SER A 65 6.37 17.86 -10.46
C SER A 65 5.48 17.02 -11.39
N PRO A 66 4.63 17.62 -12.23
CA PRO A 66 3.92 16.92 -13.29
C PRO A 66 4.84 16.49 -14.44
N SER A 67 6.11 16.95 -14.47
CA SER A 67 7.08 16.61 -15.52
C SER A 67 7.97 15.43 -15.18
N SER A 68 8.02 15.00 -13.91
CA SER A 68 8.73 13.78 -13.53
C SER A 68 7.74 12.61 -13.55
N MET A 69 7.97 11.65 -14.46
CA MET A 69 7.38 10.30 -14.39
C MET A 69 7.98 9.51 -13.21
N GLU A 70 8.17 10.15 -12.06
CA GLU A 70 8.76 9.50 -10.89
C GLU A 70 7.72 8.62 -10.21
N ASN A 71 8.12 7.39 -9.89
CA ASN A 71 7.33 6.47 -9.12
C ASN A 71 6.90 7.07 -7.76
N PRO A 72 5.61 6.98 -7.37
CA PRO A 72 5.16 7.40 -6.05
C PRO A 72 5.92 6.66 -4.94
N ARG A 73 6.55 7.40 -4.03
CA ARG A 73 7.30 6.84 -2.91
C ARG A 73 6.49 6.96 -1.63
N PHE A 74 6.44 5.87 -0.88
CA PHE A 74 5.79 5.81 0.42
C PHE A 74 6.84 5.70 1.54
N SER A 75 6.52 6.24 2.71
CA SER A 75 7.27 6.04 3.95
C SER A 75 6.40 5.32 4.98
N LEU A 76 7.03 4.52 5.83
CA LEU A 76 6.35 3.89 6.96
C LEU A 76 5.91 4.97 7.95
N SER A 77 4.62 4.99 8.29
CA SER A 77 4.06 5.93 9.27
C SER A 77 3.80 5.23 10.61
N LEU A 78 3.17 4.06 10.59
CA LEU A 78 2.85 3.30 11.80
C LEU A 78 2.94 1.80 11.51
N SER A 79 3.58 1.03 12.37
CA SER A 79 3.68 -0.43 12.25
C SER A 79 2.71 -1.17 13.15
N GLY A 80 2.32 -2.38 12.75
CA GLY A 80 1.50 -3.28 13.58
C GLY A 80 0.07 -2.78 13.80
N ILE A 81 -0.52 -2.13 12.80
CA ILE A 81 -1.91 -1.68 12.86
C ILE A 81 -2.88 -2.85 12.69
N VAL A 82 -4.04 -2.75 13.35
CA VAL A 82 -5.12 -3.70 13.16
C VAL A 82 -5.82 -3.39 11.84
N PHE A 83 -5.77 -4.34 10.92
CA PHE A 83 -6.52 -4.30 9.67
C PHE A 83 -7.23 -5.64 9.46
N PHE A 84 -8.55 -5.57 9.31
CA PHE A 84 -9.39 -6.74 9.06
C PHE A 84 -9.79 -6.83 7.60
N LYS A 85 -9.51 -7.97 6.97
CA LYS A 85 -10.00 -8.35 5.66
C LYS A 85 -10.46 -9.81 5.73
N PRO A 86 -11.74 -10.10 5.45
CA PRO A 86 -12.27 -11.46 5.50
C PRO A 86 -11.44 -12.44 4.68
N ASN A 87 -11.26 -13.65 5.20
CA ASN A 87 -10.49 -14.74 4.57
C ASN A 87 -9.01 -14.42 4.30
N MET A 88 -8.43 -13.39 4.93
CA MET A 88 -7.04 -13.02 4.69
C MET A 88 -6.29 -12.60 5.95
N THR A 89 -6.86 -11.69 6.75
CA THR A 89 -6.28 -11.34 8.04
C THR A 89 -7.11 -11.90 9.18
N TRP A 90 -6.42 -12.29 10.25
CA TRP A 90 -7.04 -12.73 11.50
C TRP A 90 -7.99 -13.92 11.37
N SER A 91 -7.78 -14.78 10.37
CA SER A 91 -8.61 -15.94 9.99
C SER A 91 -8.76 -17.05 11.04
N ASP A 92 -8.08 -16.93 12.19
CA ASP A 92 -8.16 -17.89 13.29
C ASP A 92 -8.45 -17.18 14.63
N SER A 93 -9.06 -15.99 14.56
CA SER A 93 -9.32 -15.13 15.72
C SER A 93 -10.81 -14.82 15.85
N TRP A 94 -11.20 -14.31 17.01
CA TRP A 94 -12.56 -13.85 17.31
C TRP A 94 -13.06 -12.69 16.44
N ILE A 95 -12.17 -12.07 15.66
CA ILE A 95 -12.50 -10.93 14.79
C ILE A 95 -12.98 -11.43 13.40
N GLU A 96 -12.89 -12.73 13.11
CA GLU A 96 -13.46 -13.34 11.90
C GLU A 96 -14.99 -13.19 11.80
#